data_AF-A0A1D1ZJ16-F1
#
_entry.id   AF-A0A1D1ZJ16-F1
#
_cell.length_a   1.000
_cell.length_b   1.000
_cell.length_c   1.000
_cell.angle_alpha   90.00
_cell.angle_beta   90.00
_cell.angle_gamma   90.00
#
_symmetry.space_group_name_H-M   'P 1'
#
loop_
_entity.id
_entity.type
_entity.pdbx_description
1 polymer ?
#
loop_
_entity_poly.entity_id
_entity_poly.type
_entity_poly.pdbx_seq_one_letter_code
_entity_poly.pdbx_strand_id
1 'polypeptide(L)'
;MHDLWPLITDIDVANSSGGLQWKHNNGVWSTKNAWEATRKVGSKVGWCNLVWASPTVHEFSIIAWQAVLGELATCDNLQRKGINLASFCVLCTKGEDSIDHLFFNCTYSFWIWTKILKRLGLM
;
A
#
# COMPACT_ATOMS: atom_id res chain seq x y z
N MET A 1 -14.93 -10.84 -11.59
CA MET A 1 -14.48 -9.74 -12.46
C MET A 1 -15.66 -9.47 -13.39
N HIS A 2 -16.45 -8.42 -13.13
CA HIS A 2 -17.62 -8.14 -13.94
C HIS A 2 -17.16 -7.64 -15.31
N ASP A 3 -17.62 -8.30 -16.37
CA ASP A 3 -17.30 -7.94 -17.74
C ASP A 3 -17.94 -6.58 -18.05
N LEU A 4 -17.12 -5.54 -18.18
CA LEU A 4 -17.56 -4.17 -18.43
C LEU A 4 -17.73 -3.89 -19.92
N TRP A 5 -17.33 -4.82 -20.80
CA TRP A 5 -17.40 -4.66 -22.24
C TRP A 5 -18.81 -4.33 -22.75
N PRO A 6 -19.90 -4.97 -22.27
CA PRO A 6 -21.25 -4.66 -22.72
C PRO A 6 -21.71 -3.23 -22.37
N LEU A 7 -21.21 -2.66 -21.27
CA LEU A 7 -21.52 -1.29 -20.83
C LEU A 7 -20.76 -0.24 -21.64
N ILE A 8 -19.62 -0.60 -22.22
CA ILE A 8 -18.80 0.29 -23.05
C ILE A 8 -19.36 0.34 -24.47
N THR A 9 -19.87 -0.77 -24.99
CA THR A 9 -20.41 -0.86 -26.35
C THR A 9 -21.74 -0.12 -26.54
N ASP A 10 -22.51 0.07 -25.47
CA ASP A 10 -23.77 0.84 -25.46
C ASP A 10 -23.55 2.36 -25.41
N ILE A 11 -22.30 2.82 -25.28
CA ILE A 11 -21.99 4.25 -25.38
C ILE A 11 -22.07 4.62 -26.86
N ASP A 12 -23.23 5.17 -27.26
CA ASP A 12 -23.42 5.74 -28.59
C ASP A 12 -22.36 6.83 -28.80
N VAL A 13 -21.33 6.52 -29.61
CA VAL A 13 -20.34 7.51 -30.08
C VAL A 13 -21.00 8.33 -31.18
N ALA A 14 -22.19 8.86 -30.90
CA ALA A 14 -22.86 9.78 -31.77
C ALA A 14 -21.99 11.04 -31.83
N ASN A 15 -21.69 11.49 -33.05
CA ASN A 15 -21.04 12.77 -33.34
C ASN A 15 -21.93 13.99 -32.98
N SER A 16 -22.90 13.78 -32.08
CA SER A 16 -23.59 14.85 -31.37
C SER A 16 -22.56 15.64 -30.58
N SER A 17 -22.65 16.95 -30.66
CA SER A 17 -21.78 17.94 -30.00
C SER A 17 -21.71 17.84 -28.45
N GLY A 18 -22.27 16.79 -27.84
CA GLY A 18 -22.12 16.45 -26.44
C GLY A 18 -20.94 15.50 -26.22
N GLY A 19 -19.78 16.04 -25.86
CA GLY A 19 -18.63 15.23 -25.46
C GLY A 19 -18.88 14.43 -24.18
N LEU A 20 -18.03 13.41 -23.92
CA LEU A 20 -18.03 12.68 -22.65
C LEU A 20 -17.85 13.66 -21.48
N GLN A 21 -18.86 13.76 -20.62
CA GLN A 21 -18.82 14.60 -19.42
C GLN A 21 -18.69 13.74 -18.16
N TRP A 22 -17.88 14.21 -17.21
CA TRP A 22 -17.76 13.59 -15.91
C TRP A 22 -19.10 13.66 -15.16
N LYS A 23 -19.57 12.53 -14.62
CA LYS A 23 -20.89 12.48 -13.95
C LYS A 23 -20.97 13.32 -12.67
N HIS A 24 -19.84 13.65 -12.08
CA HIS A 24 -19.78 14.45 -10.85
C HIS A 24 -19.20 15.84 -11.13
N ASN A 25 -19.36 16.75 -10.17
CA ASN A 25 -18.80 18.11 -10.23
C ASN A 25 -19.12 18.87 -11.55
N ASN A 26 -20.39 18.84 -11.97
CA ASN A 26 -20.91 19.58 -13.13
C ASN A 26 -20.13 19.32 -14.44
N GLY A 27 -19.63 18.09 -14.65
CA GLY A 27 -18.90 17.75 -15.88
C GLY A 27 -17.41 18.05 -15.85
N VAL A 28 -16.90 18.73 -14.82
CA VAL A 28 -15.48 19.14 -14.75
C VAL A 28 -14.62 18.02 -14.16
N TRP A 29 -13.78 17.44 -15.02
CA TRP A 29 -12.81 16.43 -14.63
C TRP A 29 -11.58 17.04 -13.95
N SER A 30 -11.16 16.41 -12.85
CA SER A 30 -9.83 16.57 -12.28
C SER A 30 -9.46 15.29 -11.53
N THR A 31 -8.17 14.97 -11.41
CA THR A 31 -7.71 13.80 -10.63
C THR A 31 -8.23 13.86 -9.19
N LYS A 32 -8.29 15.06 -8.60
CA LYS A 32 -8.85 15.28 -7.26
C LYS A 32 -10.32 14.92 -7.18
N ASN A 33 -11.16 15.44 -8.09
CA ASN A 33 -12.60 15.19 -8.08
C ASN A 33 -12.93 13.72 -8.39
N ALA A 34 -12.16 13.11 -9.31
CA ALA A 34 -12.31 11.70 -9.63
C ALA A 34 -11.97 10.82 -8.41
N TRP A 35 -10.88 11.14 -7.70
CA TRP A 35 -10.52 10.47 -6.45
C TRP A 35 -11.58 10.64 -5.36
N GLU A 36 -12.07 11.87 -5.15
CA GLU A 36 -13.09 12.16 -4.14
C GLU A 36 -14.41 11.46 -4.42
N ALA A 37 -14.82 11.34 -5.68
CA ALA A 37 -16.06 10.68 -6.09
C ALA A 37 -15.98 9.14 -5.99
N THR A 38 -14.81 8.55 -6.17
CA THR A 38 -14.65 7.08 -6.23
C THR A 38 -14.17 6.46 -4.93
N ARG A 39 -13.50 7.23 -4.06
CA ARG A 39 -12.94 6.71 -2.81
C ARG A 39 -14.04 6.38 -1.81
N LYS A 40 -13.82 5.33 -1.01
CA LYS A 40 -14.54 5.12 0.24
C LYS A 40 -13.95 6.04 1.30
N VAL A 41 -14.71 7.04 1.74
CA VAL A 41 -14.25 7.98 2.77
C VAL A 41 -14.18 7.26 4.11
N GLY A 42 -12.95 7.06 4.60
CA GLY A 42 -12.68 6.53 5.94
C GLY A 42 -12.16 7.62 6.88
N SER A 43 -12.26 7.37 8.19
CA SER A 43 -11.67 8.24 9.22
C SER A 43 -10.14 8.21 9.15
N LYS A 44 -9.50 9.32 9.56
CA LYS A 44 -8.03 9.39 9.65
C LYS A 44 -7.54 8.41 10.73
N VAL A 45 -6.67 7.49 10.32
CA VAL A 45 -6.00 6.53 11.20
C VAL A 45 -4.88 7.17 12.00
N GLY A 46 -4.69 6.75 13.25
CA GLY A 46 -3.68 7.33 14.15
C GLY A 46 -2.23 7.15 13.68
N TRP A 47 -1.94 6.07 12.98
CA TRP A 47 -0.61 5.76 12.43
C TRP A 47 -0.28 6.52 11.14
N CYS A 48 -1.21 7.33 10.59
CA CYS A 48 -1.01 8.03 9.32
C CYS A 48 0.24 8.93 9.34
N ASN A 49 0.46 9.65 10.43
CA ASN A 49 1.63 10.52 10.56
C ASN A 49 2.93 9.70 10.68
N LEU A 50 2.90 8.48 11.25
CA LEU A 50 4.10 7.63 11.32
C LEU A 50 4.58 7.19 9.93
N VAL A 51 3.63 6.89 9.04
CA VAL A 51 3.91 6.41 7.69
C VAL A 51 4.28 7.55 6.74
N TRP A 52 3.62 8.70 6.85
CA TRP A 52 3.69 9.79 5.86
C TRP A 52 4.38 11.06 6.38
N ALA A 53 5.00 11.05 7.57
CA ALA A 53 5.73 12.22 8.06
C ALA A 53 6.97 12.52 7.20
N SER A 54 7.05 13.75 6.68
CA SER A 54 8.24 14.28 6.03
C SER A 54 9.38 14.46 7.05
N PRO A 55 10.67 14.25 6.68
CA PRO A 55 11.18 13.94 5.33
C PRO A 55 11.45 12.44 5.15
N THR A 56 10.42 11.65 4.84
CA THR A 56 10.61 10.26 4.42
C THR A 56 10.70 10.15 2.90
N VAL A 57 11.58 9.27 2.42
CA VAL A 57 11.57 8.86 1.02
C VAL A 57 10.28 8.06 0.79
N HIS A 58 9.57 8.40 -0.29
CA HIS A 58 8.28 7.82 -0.62
C HIS A 58 8.27 6.27 -0.63
N GLU A 59 9.37 5.65 -1.06
CA GLU A 59 9.55 4.20 -1.05
C GLU A 59 9.46 3.60 0.37
N PHE A 60 10.11 4.22 1.36
CA PHE A 60 10.04 3.75 2.74
C PHE A 60 8.64 3.95 3.34
N SER A 61 7.94 5.02 2.97
CA SER A 61 6.55 5.24 3.37
C SER A 61 5.62 4.16 2.81
N ILE A 62 5.80 3.73 1.56
CA ILE A 62 5.03 2.62 1.00
C ILE A 62 5.30 1.33 1.77
N ILE A 63 6.57 1.00 2.02
CA ILE A 63 6.94 -0.22 2.77
C ILE A 63 6.34 -0.18 4.18
N ALA A 64 6.45 0.95 4.87
CA ALA A 64 5.87 1.14 6.20
C ALA A 64 4.34 1.00 6.18
N TRP A 65 3.67 1.59 5.18
CA TRP A 65 2.23 1.46 5.00
C TRP A 65 1.80 0.00 4.81
N GLN A 66 2.48 -0.74 3.93
CA GLN A 66 2.22 -2.15 3.70
C GLN A 66 2.48 -3.00 4.95
N ALA A 67 3.54 -2.70 5.69
CA ALA A 67 3.85 -3.38 6.95
C ALA A 67 2.77 -3.15 8.01
N VAL A 68 2.30 -1.91 8.18
CA VAL A 68 1.21 -1.56 9.13
C VAL A 68 -0.10 -2.25 8.76
N LEU A 69 -0.37 -2.43 7.46
CA LEU A 69 -1.55 -3.16 7.00
C LEU A 69 -1.42 -4.69 7.07
N GLY A 70 -0.23 -5.21 7.40
CA GLY A 70 0.00 -6.66 7.36
C GLY A 70 0.05 -7.23 5.94
N GLU A 71 0.28 -6.39 4.93
CA GLU A 71 0.20 -6.72 3.50
C GLU A 71 1.57 -6.65 2.79
N LEU A 72 2.65 -6.51 3.54
CA LEU A 72 4.01 -6.58 2.99
C LEU A 72 4.22 -7.94 2.31
N ALA A 73 4.96 -7.98 1.21
CA ALA A 73 5.17 -9.19 0.40
C ALA A 73 6.16 -10.17 1.04
N THR A 74 5.90 -10.59 2.27
CA THR A 74 6.62 -11.63 3.00
C THR A 74 6.14 -13.02 2.59
N CYS A 75 6.96 -14.05 2.78
CA CYS A 75 6.60 -15.42 2.40
C CYS A 75 5.29 -15.88 3.05
N ASP A 76 5.06 -15.56 4.33
CA ASP A 76 3.81 -15.90 5.03
C ASP A 76 2.57 -15.29 4.33
N ASN A 77 2.66 -14.02 3.93
CA ASN A 77 1.59 -13.30 3.24
C ASN A 77 1.37 -13.81 1.82
N LEU A 78 2.44 -14.18 1.11
CA LEU A 78 2.36 -14.78 -0.21
C LEU A 78 1.76 -16.19 -0.16
N GLN A 79 2.12 -17.00 0.84
CA GLN A 79 1.52 -18.31 1.08
C GLN A 79 0.03 -18.21 1.40
N ARG A 80 -0.40 -17.21 2.19
CA ARG A 80 -1.83 -16.93 2.44
C ARG A 80 -2.60 -16.60 1.16
N LYS A 81 -1.92 -16.09 0.14
CA LYS A 81 -2.46 -15.81 -1.20
C LYS A 81 -2.34 -17.00 -2.17
N GLY A 82 -1.90 -18.17 -1.69
CA GLY A 82 -1.79 -19.41 -2.46
C GLY A 82 -0.46 -19.59 -3.20
N ILE A 83 0.53 -18.74 -2.96
CA ILE A 83 1.87 -18.85 -3.58
C ILE A 83 2.76 -19.68 -2.66
N ASN A 84 3.08 -20.91 -3.07
CA ASN A 84 3.91 -21.81 -2.28
C ASN A 84 5.39 -21.43 -2.40
N LEU A 85 6.01 -21.06 -1.27
CA LEU A 85 7.40 -20.64 -1.14
C LEU A 85 8.01 -21.32 0.08
N ALA A 86 9.31 -21.61 0.06
CA ALA A 86 10.01 -22.01 1.28
C ALA A 86 10.12 -20.79 2.21
N SER A 87 9.44 -20.81 3.36
CA SER A 87 9.43 -19.68 4.28
C SER A 87 10.66 -19.70 5.18
N PHE A 88 11.62 -18.82 4.90
CA PHE A 88 12.76 -18.57 5.76
C PHE A 88 13.19 -17.10 5.65
N CYS A 89 13.51 -16.49 6.79
CA CYS A 89 13.99 -15.10 6.79
C CYS A 89 15.33 -14.98 6.06
N VAL A 90 15.37 -14.14 5.01
CA VAL A 90 16.59 -13.93 4.20
C VAL A 90 17.70 -13.22 4.98
N LEU A 91 17.34 -12.44 6.01
CA LEU A 91 18.30 -11.61 6.75
C LEU A 91 19.10 -12.41 7.78
N CYS A 92 18.44 -13.26 8.56
CA CYS A 92 19.08 -14.03 9.63
C CYS A 92 19.15 -15.53 9.36
N THR A 93 18.59 -15.98 8.22
CA THR A 93 18.48 -17.39 7.79
C THR A 93 17.82 -18.31 8.82
N LYS A 94 17.07 -17.73 9.76
CA LYS A 94 16.42 -18.41 10.88
C LYS A 94 14.98 -17.91 11.00
N GLY A 95 14.07 -18.78 11.38
CA GLY A 95 12.66 -18.41 11.54
C GLY A 95 11.96 -18.13 10.22
N GLU A 96 10.65 -17.90 10.33
CA GLU A 96 9.76 -17.66 9.20
C GLU A 96 9.94 -16.25 8.63
N ASP A 97 9.80 -16.10 7.31
CA ASP A 97 9.76 -14.78 6.70
C ASP A 97 8.36 -14.17 6.86
N SER A 98 8.20 -13.42 7.94
CA SER A 98 7.00 -12.69 8.32
C SER A 98 7.34 -11.27 8.76
N ILE A 99 6.35 -10.37 8.76
CA ILE A 99 6.52 -8.98 9.22
C ILE A 99 7.02 -8.94 10.66
N ASP A 100 6.41 -9.73 11.55
CA ASP A 100 6.78 -9.77 12.97
C ASP A 100 8.23 -10.23 13.14
N HIS A 101 8.65 -11.23 12.37
CA HIS A 101 10.03 -11.66 12.38
C HIS A 101 10.95 -10.57 11.83
N LEU A 102 10.71 -10.09 10.61
CA LEU A 102 11.57 -9.11 9.94
C LEU A 102 11.81 -7.84 10.75
N PHE A 103 10.79 -7.30 11.42
CA PHE A 103 10.94 -6.03 12.13
C PHE A 103 11.29 -6.17 13.61
N PHE A 104 10.86 -7.23 14.28
CA PHE A 104 10.94 -7.34 15.75
C PHE A 104 11.74 -8.55 16.26
N ASN A 105 11.58 -9.73 15.66
CA ASN A 105 12.23 -10.96 16.18
C ASN A 105 13.55 -11.33 15.46
N CYS A 106 13.84 -10.71 14.33
CA CYS A 106 15.03 -11.00 13.54
C CYS A 106 16.28 -10.47 14.25
N THR A 107 17.27 -11.34 14.45
CA THR A 107 18.55 -10.98 15.09
C THR A 107 19.31 -9.93 14.30
N TYR A 108 19.22 -9.97 12.97
CA TYR A 108 19.85 -8.99 12.09
C TYR A 108 19.19 -7.61 12.21
N SER A 109 17.86 -7.57 12.17
CA SER A 109 17.10 -6.32 12.34
C SER A 109 17.30 -5.73 13.74
N PHE A 110 17.35 -6.58 14.77
CA PHE A 110 17.70 -6.14 16.13
C PHE A 110 19.07 -5.47 16.17
N TRP A 111 20.09 -6.04 15.50
CA TRP A 111 21.39 -5.40 15.39
C TRP A 111 21.31 -4.03 14.72
N ILE A 112 20.55 -3.87 13.63
CA ILE A 112 20.32 -2.56 12.99
C ILE A 112 19.67 -1.58 13.97
N TRP A 113 18.58 -1.99 14.64
CA TRP A 113 17.87 -1.14 15.60
C TRP A 113 18.79 -0.66 16.72
N THR A 114 19.64 -1.53 17.28
CA THR A 114 20.59 -1.12 18.32
C THR A 114 21.57 -0.06 17.81
N LYS A 115 22.01 -0.13 16.55
CA LYS A 115 22.90 0.88 15.97
C LYS A 115 22.20 2.21 15.75
N ILE A 116 20.94 2.19 15.33
CA ILE A 116 20.12 3.39 15.16
C ILE A 116 19.86 4.05 16.51
N LEU A 117 19.40 3.28 17.50
CA LEU A 117 19.07 3.79 18.83
C LEU A 117 20.29 4.41 19.53
N LYS A 118 21.47 3.77 19.41
CA LYS A 118 22.73 4.33 19.92
C LYS A 118 23.09 5.65 19.25
N ARG A 119 22.88 5.79 17.94
CA ARG A 119 23.11 7.06 17.23
C ARG A 119 22.13 8.16 17.65
N LEU A 120 20.92 7.78 18.07
CA LEU A 120 19.89 8.70 18.56
C LEU A 120 20.02 9.00 20.07
N GLY A 121 20.96 8.37 20.77
CA GLY A 121 21.14 8.55 22.22
C GLY A 121 20.02 7.96 23.08
N LEU A 122 19.25 7.02 22.54
CA LEU A 122 18.15 6.34 23.22
C LEU A 122 18.56 5.03 23.90
N MET A 123 19.83 4.65 23.78
CA MET A 123 20.48 3.48 24.36
C MET A 123 21.95 3.79 24.60
#